data_AF-C0PST6-F1
#
_entry.id   AF-C0PST6-F1
#
_cell.length_a   1.000
_cell.length_b   1.000
_cell.length_c   1.000
_cell.angle_alpha   90.00
_cell.angle_beta   90.00
_cell.angle_gamma   90.00
#
_symmetry.space_group_name_H-M   'P 1'
#
loop_
_entity.id
_entity.type
_entity.pdbx_description
1 polymer ?
#
loop_
_entity_poly.entity_id
_entity_poly.type
_entity_poly.pdbx_seq_one_letter_code
_entity_poly.pdbx_strand_id
1 'polypeptide(L)'
;MAFTLQSASIFPFLLFLLLLSTAAANGSSKSKLCGRSASRCLAWRLSVETSNLKNWSVVPSKCVGYVEKYMRTPGQYWEDSKVAVLTNLGYAKTVKLVGDGKDAWIFDIDETLLSNLPYYQQHEYGGEAYNSTTFEAWVSETKALVLPSSLLLYNVLLARGFKIFLLTGRDEYQRNITTHNLFRAGYKGWDGLILRGVNEQGSAAGVYKPEKRGELVKKGYRLWGSVGDQWSDLSGPYEASRSFKLPNPMYYIS
;
A
#
# COMPACT_ATOMS: atom_id res chain seq x y z
N MET A 1 -18.30 64.49 -22.66
CA MET A 1 -19.45 64.85 -23.53
C MET A 1 -18.84 65.52 -24.76
N ALA A 2 -19.09 65.16 -26.00
CA ALA A 2 -20.30 64.61 -26.59
C ALA A 2 -19.97 63.66 -27.77
N PHE A 3 -20.91 62.76 -27.99
CA PHE A 3 -21.04 61.86 -29.14
C PHE A 3 -21.33 62.65 -30.42
N THR A 4 -20.87 62.14 -31.57
CA THR A 4 -21.50 62.39 -32.87
C THR A 4 -21.66 61.07 -33.61
N LEU A 5 -22.93 60.71 -33.82
CA LEU A 5 -23.46 59.63 -34.65
C LEU A 5 -23.98 60.23 -35.97
N GLN A 6 -23.66 59.59 -37.09
CA GLN A 6 -24.47 59.46 -38.33
C GLN A 6 -23.54 58.90 -39.42
N SER A 7 -23.93 58.05 -40.38
CA SER A 7 -25.24 57.65 -40.87
C SER A 7 -25.11 56.33 -41.65
N ALA A 8 -26.22 55.58 -41.72
CA ALA A 8 -26.36 54.31 -42.41
C ALA A 8 -26.33 54.42 -43.95
N SER A 9 -26.04 53.30 -44.62
CA SER A 9 -26.49 53.02 -45.98
C SER A 9 -26.79 51.53 -46.13
N ILE A 10 -27.93 51.27 -46.76
CA ILE A 10 -28.66 50.01 -46.85
C ILE A 10 -28.33 49.32 -48.19
N PHE A 11 -28.03 48.01 -48.11
CA PHE A 11 -28.29 46.86 -49.02
C PHE A 11 -28.70 47.10 -50.50
N PRO A 12 -28.28 46.22 -51.45
CA PRO A 12 -29.04 44.98 -51.68
C PRO A 12 -28.29 43.70 -52.17
N PHE A 13 -28.82 42.56 -51.71
CA PHE A 13 -29.11 41.28 -52.41
C PHE A 13 -28.16 40.72 -53.50
N LEU A 14 -27.67 39.49 -53.28
CA LEU A 14 -27.67 38.32 -54.20
C LEU A 14 -26.91 37.15 -53.53
N LEU A 15 -27.59 36.21 -52.89
CA LEU A 15 -28.01 34.89 -53.39
C LEU A 15 -26.86 33.88 -53.66
N PHE A 16 -26.96 32.75 -52.93
CA PHE A 16 -26.50 31.39 -53.30
C PHE A 16 -25.00 31.03 -53.18
N LEU A 17 -24.65 30.20 -52.18
CA LEU A 17 -24.42 28.75 -52.36
C LEU A 17 -24.09 28.07 -51.02
N LEU A 18 -24.90 27.07 -50.67
CA LEU A 18 -24.58 26.05 -49.68
C LEU A 18 -23.44 25.17 -50.21
N LEU A 19 -22.35 25.06 -49.45
CA LEU A 19 -21.44 23.93 -49.53
C LEU A 19 -21.30 23.33 -48.13
N LEU A 20 -22.08 22.27 -47.91
CA LEU A 20 -21.80 21.28 -46.87
C LEU A 20 -20.50 20.57 -47.22
N SER A 21 -19.42 20.88 -46.51
CA SER A 21 -18.25 20.03 -46.48
C SER A 21 -18.20 19.30 -45.13
N THR A 22 -18.60 18.03 -45.17
CA THR A 22 -18.35 17.04 -44.13
C THR A 22 -16.84 16.79 -44.04
N ALA A 23 -16.18 17.34 -43.03
CA ALA A 23 -14.85 16.90 -42.64
C ALA A 23 -14.99 15.92 -41.48
N ALA A 24 -14.80 14.64 -41.80
CA ALA A 24 -14.68 13.56 -40.86
C ALA A 24 -13.46 13.75 -39.93
N ALA A 25 -13.57 13.15 -38.75
CA ALA A 25 -12.67 13.22 -37.62
C ALA A 25 -11.19 12.96 -37.94
N ASN A 26 -10.30 13.60 -37.17
CA ASN A 26 -9.13 12.88 -36.64
C ASN A 26 -8.58 13.47 -35.32
N GLY A 27 -8.78 12.71 -34.24
CA GLY A 27 -7.75 12.36 -33.26
C GLY A 27 -7.09 13.43 -32.37
N SER A 28 -7.61 13.57 -31.14
CA SER A 28 -6.83 13.27 -29.92
C SER A 28 -7.80 13.10 -28.75
N SER A 29 -8.48 11.96 -28.73
CA SER A 29 -9.24 11.52 -27.56
C SER A 29 -8.24 11.06 -26.51
N LYS A 30 -7.98 11.89 -25.50
CA LYS A 30 -7.53 11.39 -24.20
C LYS A 30 -8.59 10.40 -23.74
N SER A 31 -8.27 9.11 -23.81
CA SER A 31 -9.18 8.04 -23.51
C SER A 31 -9.79 8.24 -22.11
N LYS A 32 -11.07 8.63 -22.07
CA LYS A 32 -11.91 8.34 -20.91
C LYS A 32 -11.77 6.84 -20.68
N LEU A 33 -11.04 6.44 -19.64
CA LEU A 33 -11.12 5.08 -19.11
C LEU A 33 -12.61 4.81 -18.88
N CYS A 34 -13.24 4.06 -19.79
CA CYS A 34 -14.69 3.84 -19.80
C CYS A 34 -15.14 3.37 -18.42
N GLY A 35 -16.18 4.00 -17.85
CA GLY A 35 -16.60 3.79 -16.45
C GLY A 35 -16.79 2.32 -16.04
N ARG A 36 -17.07 1.41 -16.98
CA ARG A 36 -17.19 -0.04 -16.78
C ARG A 36 -15.85 -0.75 -16.54
N SER A 37 -14.75 -0.22 -17.06
CA SER A 37 -13.39 -0.74 -16.82
C SER A 37 -12.86 -0.30 -15.45
N ALA A 38 -13.11 0.96 -15.09
CA ALA A 38 -12.73 1.50 -13.78
C ALA A 38 -13.47 0.79 -12.64
N SER A 39 -14.77 0.48 -12.80
CA SER A 39 -15.53 -0.27 -11.81
C SER A 39 -15.02 -1.71 -11.63
N ARG A 40 -14.55 -2.36 -12.71
CA ARG A 40 -13.98 -3.71 -12.64
C ARG A 40 -12.63 -3.76 -11.91
N CYS A 41 -11.76 -2.77 -12.11
CA CYS A 41 -10.48 -2.72 -11.39
C CYS A 41 -10.66 -2.42 -9.90
N LEU A 42 -11.67 -1.60 -9.55
CA LEU A 42 -12.07 -1.43 -8.15
C LEU A 42 -12.57 -2.74 -7.54
N ALA A 43 -13.45 -3.47 -8.23
CA ALA A 43 -13.95 -4.76 -7.77
C ALA A 43 -12.82 -5.81 -7.68
N TRP A 44 -11.87 -5.80 -8.62
CA TRP A 44 -10.67 -6.63 -8.56
C TRP A 44 -9.84 -6.33 -7.30
N ARG A 45 -9.53 -5.05 -7.02
CA ARG A 45 -8.82 -4.65 -5.80
C ARG A 45 -9.56 -5.11 -4.56
N LEU A 46 -10.87 -4.89 -4.49
CA LEU A 46 -11.68 -5.35 -3.36
C LEU A 46 -11.52 -6.86 -3.16
N SER A 47 -11.60 -7.66 -4.23
CA SER A 47 -11.40 -9.10 -4.16
C SER A 47 -10.00 -9.51 -3.70
N VAL A 48 -8.96 -8.75 -4.08
CA VAL A 48 -7.59 -8.93 -3.54
C VAL A 48 -7.56 -8.67 -2.04
N GLU A 49 -8.07 -7.51 -1.61
CA GLU A 49 -8.02 -7.07 -0.20
C GLU A 49 -8.84 -7.98 0.71
N THR A 50 -9.97 -8.52 0.25
CA THR A 50 -10.83 -9.42 1.03
C THR A 50 -10.45 -10.89 0.87
N SER A 51 -9.31 -11.22 0.25
CA SER A 51 -8.85 -12.60 0.05
C SER A 51 -9.81 -13.48 -0.78
N ASN A 52 -10.71 -12.89 -1.56
CA ASN A 52 -11.54 -13.62 -2.53
C ASN A 52 -10.71 -14.04 -3.76
N LEU A 53 -9.75 -13.21 -4.15
CA LEU A 53 -8.76 -13.50 -5.16
C LEU A 53 -7.41 -13.74 -4.47
N LYS A 54 -6.87 -14.95 -4.64
CA LYS A 54 -5.59 -15.39 -4.09
C LYS A 54 -4.65 -15.85 -5.19
N ASN A 55 -3.35 -15.91 -4.89
CA ASN A 55 -2.32 -16.50 -5.76
C ASN A 55 -2.27 -15.88 -7.16
N TRP A 56 -2.55 -14.57 -7.26
CA TRP A 56 -2.38 -13.83 -8.51
C TRP A 56 -0.93 -13.38 -8.65
N SER A 57 -0.42 -13.35 -9.88
CA SER A 57 1.01 -13.13 -10.14
C SER A 57 1.39 -11.68 -10.39
N VAL A 58 0.55 -10.96 -11.13
CA VAL A 58 0.75 -9.54 -11.49
C VAL A 58 -0.58 -8.81 -11.49
N VAL A 59 -0.54 -7.49 -11.31
CA VAL A 59 -1.68 -6.61 -11.53
C VAL A 59 -2.14 -6.79 -12.98
N PRO A 60 -3.44 -7.03 -13.25
CA PRO A 60 -3.93 -7.13 -14.61
C PRO A 60 -3.55 -5.87 -15.39
N SER A 61 -2.99 -5.99 -16.60
CA SER A 61 -2.52 -4.85 -17.41
C SER A 61 -3.57 -3.73 -17.55
N LYS A 62 -4.85 -4.11 -17.68
CA LYS A 62 -6.02 -3.20 -17.75
C LYS A 62 -6.24 -2.36 -16.47
N CYS A 63 -5.65 -2.79 -15.36
CA CYS A 63 -5.80 -2.21 -14.01
C CYS A 63 -4.53 -1.54 -13.48
N VAL A 64 -3.40 -1.60 -14.19
CA VAL A 64 -2.16 -0.88 -13.81
C VAL A 64 -2.42 0.60 -13.58
N GLY A 65 -3.06 1.29 -14.53
CA GLY A 65 -3.41 2.71 -14.37
C GLY A 65 -4.42 3.00 -13.24
N TYR A 66 -5.23 2.00 -12.86
CA TYR A 66 -6.08 2.11 -11.67
C TYR A 66 -5.26 2.01 -10.39
N VAL A 67 -4.34 1.04 -10.30
CA VAL A 67 -3.46 0.84 -9.15
C VAL A 67 -2.53 2.05 -8.96
N GLU A 68 -1.94 2.57 -10.04
CA GLU A 68 -1.18 3.82 -10.03
C GLU A 68 -1.99 4.96 -9.39
N LYS A 69 -3.22 5.19 -9.86
CA LYS A 69 -4.08 6.26 -9.35
C LYS A 69 -4.45 6.04 -7.88
N TYR A 70 -4.59 4.79 -7.45
CA TYR A 70 -4.88 4.42 -6.08
C TYR A 70 -3.69 4.69 -5.14
N MET A 71 -2.47 4.32 -5.56
CA MET A 71 -1.24 4.37 -4.75
C MET A 71 -0.58 5.75 -4.71
N ARG A 72 -0.60 6.53 -5.81
CA ARG A 72 0.05 7.85 -5.86
C ARG A 72 -0.55 8.82 -4.84
N THR A 73 0.17 9.85 -4.43
CA THR A 73 -0.39 10.93 -3.58
C THR A 73 -1.07 12.00 -4.44
N PRO A 74 -2.26 12.54 -4.07
CA PRO A 74 -3.16 12.15 -2.98
C PRO A 74 -4.21 11.11 -3.43
N GLY A 75 -3.84 9.83 -3.43
CA GLY A 75 -4.68 8.70 -3.81
C GLY A 75 -5.34 8.03 -2.62
N GLN A 76 -6.36 7.21 -2.90
CA GLN A 76 -7.22 6.59 -1.89
C GLN A 76 -6.44 5.66 -0.93
N TYR A 77 -5.30 5.11 -1.35
CA TYR A 77 -4.41 4.29 -0.51
C TYR A 77 -4.12 4.93 0.85
N TRP A 78 -3.85 6.24 0.87
CA TRP A 78 -3.46 6.96 2.07
C TRP A 78 -4.60 7.09 3.08
N GLU A 79 -5.82 7.33 2.60
CA GLU A 79 -7.02 7.39 3.45
C GLU A 79 -7.43 6.00 3.93
N ASP A 80 -7.39 4.97 3.07
CA ASP A 80 -7.67 3.58 3.45
C ASP A 80 -6.69 3.13 4.55
N SER A 81 -5.40 3.43 4.40
CA SER A 81 -4.34 3.14 5.40
C SER A 81 -4.55 3.90 6.70
N LYS A 82 -4.94 5.18 6.62
CA LYS A 82 -5.24 6.00 7.79
C LYS A 82 -6.44 5.46 8.57
N VAL A 83 -7.52 5.06 7.90
CA VAL A 83 -8.70 4.48 8.56
C VAL A 83 -8.36 3.15 9.22
N ALA A 84 -7.58 2.28 8.58
CA ALA A 84 -7.10 1.04 9.18
C ALA A 84 -6.29 1.31 10.46
N VAL A 85 -5.37 2.27 10.42
CA VAL A 85 -4.58 2.70 11.58
C VAL A 85 -5.42 3.33 12.68
N LEU A 86 -6.37 4.21 12.36
CA LEU A 86 -7.25 4.83 13.36
C LEU A 86 -8.13 3.77 14.05
N THR A 87 -8.57 2.76 13.31
CA THR A 87 -9.29 1.60 13.85
C THR A 87 -8.41 0.80 14.80
N ASN A 88 -7.14 0.60 14.44
CA ASN A 88 -6.16 -0.03 15.32
C ASN A 88 -5.93 0.77 16.61
N LEU A 89 -5.70 2.09 16.51
CA LEU A 89 -5.58 2.98 17.66
C LEU A 89 -6.82 2.93 18.57
N GLY A 90 -8.01 2.86 17.98
CA GLY A 90 -9.26 2.68 18.72
C GLY A 90 -9.27 1.40 19.57
N TYR A 91 -8.80 0.29 19.00
CA TYR A 91 -8.66 -0.98 19.71
C TYR A 91 -7.54 -0.96 20.76
N ALA A 92 -6.38 -0.42 20.42
CA ALA A 92 -5.26 -0.30 21.36
C ALA A 92 -5.66 0.46 22.63
N LYS A 93 -6.57 1.44 22.52
CA LYS A 93 -7.12 2.18 23.66
C LYS A 93 -7.92 1.31 24.63
N THR A 94 -8.59 0.27 24.14
CA THR A 94 -9.41 -0.62 24.98
C THR A 94 -8.59 -1.67 25.72
N VAL A 95 -7.36 -1.93 25.27
CA VAL A 95 -6.46 -2.90 25.89
C VAL A 95 -5.86 -2.32 27.18
N LYS A 96 -6.02 -3.03 28.29
CA LYS A 96 -5.37 -2.75 29.57
C LYS A 96 -4.12 -3.62 29.67
N LEU A 97 -2.95 -3.00 29.80
CA LEU A 97 -1.70 -3.73 29.99
C LEU A 97 -1.71 -4.45 31.34
N VAL A 98 -1.14 -5.65 31.37
CA VAL A 98 -0.97 -6.44 32.59
C VAL A 98 0.17 -5.89 33.44
N GLY A 99 1.17 -5.25 32.81
CA GLY A 99 2.31 -4.63 33.50
C GLY A 99 3.51 -5.56 33.75
N ASP A 100 3.46 -6.80 33.25
CA ASP A 100 4.56 -7.78 33.32
C ASP A 100 5.54 -7.70 32.12
N GLY A 101 5.35 -6.71 31.23
CA GLY A 101 6.17 -6.53 30.03
C GLY A 101 5.95 -7.59 28.94
N LYS A 102 4.80 -8.28 28.93
CA LYS A 102 4.48 -9.32 27.94
C LYS A 102 3.35 -8.97 26.97
N ASP A 103 2.75 -7.80 27.07
CA ASP A 103 1.75 -7.31 26.11
C ASP A 103 2.43 -6.81 24.84
N ALA A 104 2.17 -7.46 23.71
CA ALA A 104 2.92 -7.25 22.47
C ALA A 104 2.04 -6.91 21.26
N TRP A 105 2.66 -6.18 20.33
CA TRP A 105 2.15 -5.89 19.00
C TRP A 105 3.17 -6.31 17.94
N ILE A 106 2.67 -6.85 16.83
CA ILE A 106 3.50 -7.31 15.72
C ILE A 106 3.26 -6.40 14.51
N PHE A 107 4.34 -6.07 13.82
CA PHE A 107 4.33 -5.35 12.55
C PHE A 107 5.11 -6.13 11.49
N ASP A 108 4.54 -6.30 10.31
CA ASP A 108 5.33 -6.49 9.11
C ASP A 108 6.12 -5.20 8.75
N ILE A 109 7.06 -5.28 7.81
CA ILE A 109 7.88 -4.13 7.37
C ILE A 109 7.48 -3.60 5.99
N ASP A 110 7.46 -4.43 4.97
CA ASP A 110 7.35 -4.01 3.56
C ASP A 110 5.89 -3.70 3.22
N GLU A 111 5.60 -2.51 2.69
CA GLU A 111 4.23 -1.96 2.52
C GLU A 111 3.43 -1.83 3.82
N THR A 112 4.04 -2.09 4.99
CA THR A 112 3.45 -1.94 6.32
C THR A 112 4.07 -0.78 7.11
N LEU A 113 5.40 -0.77 7.28
CA LEU A 113 6.14 0.31 7.94
C LEU A 113 6.92 1.17 6.93
N LEU A 114 7.51 0.49 5.94
CA LEU A 114 8.31 1.06 4.86
C LEU A 114 7.61 0.81 3.53
N SER A 115 7.50 1.81 2.67
CA SER A 115 6.97 1.67 1.34
C SER A 115 8.06 1.53 0.30
N ASN A 116 7.96 0.46 -0.49
CA ASN A 116 8.72 0.20 -1.70
C ASN A 116 8.00 0.75 -2.94
N LEU A 117 6.99 1.62 -2.79
CA LEU A 117 6.29 2.25 -3.92
C LEU A 117 7.24 2.85 -4.97
N PRO A 118 8.38 3.51 -4.64
CA PRO A 118 9.29 4.01 -5.68
C PRO A 118 9.92 2.92 -6.55
N TYR A 119 10.09 1.69 -6.03
CA TYR A 119 10.46 0.53 -6.84
C TYR A 119 9.31 0.15 -7.78
N TYR A 120 8.11 -0.03 -7.24
CA TYR A 120 6.94 -0.43 -8.03
C TYR A 120 6.52 0.62 -9.05
N GLN A 121 6.81 1.92 -8.85
CA GLN A 121 6.61 2.96 -9.87
C GLN A 121 7.40 2.69 -11.16
N GLN A 122 8.56 2.04 -11.05
CA GLN A 122 9.41 1.67 -12.18
C GLN A 122 9.05 0.30 -12.77
N HIS A 123 8.16 -0.45 -12.10
CA HIS A 123 7.74 -1.82 -12.44
C HIS A 123 6.21 -1.92 -12.55
N GLU A 124 5.62 -0.94 -13.25
CA GLU A 124 4.19 -0.86 -13.59
C GLU A 124 3.22 -1.03 -12.40
N TYR A 125 3.59 -0.54 -11.22
CA TYR A 125 2.80 -0.66 -9.98
C TYR A 125 2.37 -2.12 -9.69
N GLY A 126 3.22 -3.09 -10.05
CA GLY A 126 2.93 -4.52 -9.93
C GLY A 126 2.42 -5.19 -11.21
N GLY A 127 2.39 -4.48 -12.33
CA GLY A 127 2.07 -5.03 -13.66
C GLY A 127 3.14 -5.99 -14.19
N GLU A 128 4.38 -5.83 -13.71
CA GLU A 128 5.51 -6.70 -14.06
C GLU A 128 5.70 -7.83 -13.04
N ALA A 129 6.23 -8.96 -13.51
CA ALA A 129 6.54 -10.09 -12.64
C ALA A 129 7.65 -9.71 -11.65
N TYR A 130 7.51 -10.18 -10.40
CA TYR A 130 8.51 -9.94 -9.36
C TYR A 130 9.87 -10.51 -9.77
N ASN A 131 10.91 -9.69 -9.60
CA ASN A 131 12.30 -10.06 -9.82
C ASN A 131 13.07 -9.80 -8.53
N SER A 132 13.54 -10.87 -7.88
CA SER A 132 14.23 -10.78 -6.60
C SER A 132 15.55 -10.01 -6.72
N THR A 133 16.29 -10.18 -7.81
CA THR A 133 17.58 -9.52 -8.02
C THR A 133 17.44 -8.00 -8.07
N THR A 134 16.46 -7.49 -8.82
CA THR A 134 16.23 -6.03 -8.91
C THR A 134 15.66 -5.47 -7.61
N PHE A 135 14.79 -6.24 -6.94
CA PHE A 135 14.24 -5.83 -5.64
C PHE A 135 15.30 -5.81 -4.53
N GLU A 136 16.19 -6.80 -4.49
CA GLU A 136 17.31 -6.84 -3.53
C GLU A 136 18.29 -5.68 -3.74
N ALA A 137 18.56 -5.32 -5.00
CA ALA A 137 19.33 -4.13 -5.34
C ALA A 137 18.65 -2.86 -4.81
N TRP A 138 17.34 -2.72 -5.01
CA TRP A 138 16.55 -1.61 -4.47
C TRP A 138 16.58 -1.53 -2.94
N VAL A 139 16.37 -2.65 -2.25
CA VAL A 139 16.38 -2.71 -0.77
C VAL A 139 17.75 -2.29 -0.22
N SER A 140 18.83 -2.65 -0.93
CA SER A 140 20.20 -2.26 -0.58
C SER A 140 20.45 -0.76 -0.66
N GLU A 141 19.65 0.01 -1.40
CA GLU A 141 19.75 1.46 -1.45
C GLU A 141 19.27 2.14 -0.15
N THR A 142 18.48 1.46 0.69
CA THR A 142 17.91 1.98 1.94
C THR A 142 17.07 3.26 1.76
N LYS A 143 16.36 3.36 0.63
CA LYS A 143 15.54 4.51 0.24
C LYS A 143 14.03 4.28 0.38
N ALA A 144 13.60 3.16 0.96
CA ALA A 144 12.18 2.90 1.18
C ALA A 144 11.59 4.00 2.09
N LEU A 145 10.41 4.49 1.72
CA LEU A 145 9.80 5.66 2.35
C LEU A 145 9.03 5.26 3.62
N VAL A 146 8.89 6.16 4.57
CA VAL A 146 8.02 5.91 5.73
C VAL A 146 6.55 5.94 5.34
N LEU A 147 5.74 5.02 5.90
CA LEU A 147 4.28 5.12 5.88
C LEU A 147 3.80 5.92 7.11
N PRO A 148 3.33 7.17 6.96
CA PRO A 148 3.10 8.07 8.10
C PRO A 148 2.03 7.58 9.07
N SER A 149 0.96 6.98 8.57
CA SER A 149 -0.09 6.38 9.41
C SER A 149 0.49 5.26 10.29
N SER A 150 1.33 4.40 9.72
CA SER A 150 1.97 3.31 10.48
C SER A 150 2.97 3.84 11.50
N LEU A 151 3.74 4.87 11.17
CA LEU A 151 4.64 5.54 12.12
C LEU A 151 3.87 6.15 13.31
N LEU A 152 2.73 6.78 13.06
CA LEU A 152 1.84 7.29 14.11
C LEU A 152 1.41 6.15 15.04
N LEU A 153 0.91 5.05 14.49
CA LEU A 153 0.47 3.89 15.28
C LEU A 153 1.63 3.33 16.13
N TYR A 154 2.77 3.08 15.49
CA TYR A 154 3.96 2.52 16.12
C TYR A 154 4.39 3.34 17.34
N ASN A 155 4.50 4.66 17.18
CA ASN A 155 4.91 5.56 18.25
C ASN A 155 3.88 5.61 19.40
N VAL A 156 2.59 5.57 19.09
CA VAL A 156 1.55 5.54 20.13
C VAL A 156 1.59 4.23 20.93
N LEU A 157 1.80 3.09 20.27
CA LEU A 157 1.89 1.80 20.95
C LEU A 157 3.13 1.72 21.84
N LEU A 158 4.29 2.18 21.34
CA LEU A 158 5.51 2.28 22.14
C LEU A 158 5.31 3.17 23.37
N ALA A 159 4.75 4.37 23.19
CA ALA A 159 4.51 5.30 24.29
C ALA A 159 3.53 4.74 25.35
N ARG A 160 2.65 3.83 24.95
CA ARG A 160 1.74 3.13 25.86
C ARG A 160 2.41 1.96 26.61
N GLY A 161 3.63 1.57 26.25
CA GLY A 161 4.36 0.48 26.90
C GLY A 161 4.14 -0.90 26.29
N PHE A 162 3.53 -1.00 25.10
CA PHE A 162 3.47 -2.27 24.37
C PHE A 162 4.86 -2.70 23.92
N LYS A 163 5.09 -4.00 23.92
CA LYS A 163 6.26 -4.62 23.30
C LYS A 163 6.07 -4.70 21.79
N ILE A 164 7.06 -4.26 21.03
CA ILE A 164 6.93 -4.20 19.57
C ILE A 164 7.89 -5.19 18.92
N PHE A 165 7.32 -6.12 18.15
CA PHE A 165 8.07 -7.06 17.32
C PHE A 165 7.86 -6.75 15.84
N LEU A 166 8.98 -6.64 15.12
CA LEU A 166 8.99 -6.54 13.67
C LEU A 166 9.22 -7.94 13.08
N LEU A 167 8.30 -8.43 12.26
CA LEU A 167 8.33 -9.76 11.65
C LEU A 167 8.19 -9.64 10.13
N THR A 168 9.31 -9.76 9.43
CA THR A 168 9.41 -9.51 7.98
C THR A 168 9.73 -10.78 7.20
N GLY A 169 9.37 -10.79 5.92
CA GLY A 169 9.80 -11.81 4.96
C GLY A 169 11.23 -11.63 4.45
N ARG A 170 11.93 -10.54 4.81
CA ARG A 170 13.34 -10.32 4.49
C ARG A 170 14.23 -11.36 5.15
N ASP A 171 15.39 -11.60 4.54
CA ASP A 171 16.38 -12.56 5.04
C ASP A 171 17.36 -11.92 6.02
N GLU A 172 17.93 -12.72 6.94
CA GLU A 172 18.84 -12.24 7.99
C GLU A 172 20.04 -11.46 7.47
N TYR A 173 20.58 -11.79 6.28
CA TYR A 173 21.68 -11.02 5.69
C TYR A 173 21.29 -9.56 5.38
N GLN A 174 20.00 -9.26 5.28
CA GLN A 174 19.45 -7.92 5.07
C GLN A 174 19.20 -7.15 6.38
N ARG A 175 19.53 -7.70 7.56
CA ARG A 175 19.25 -7.09 8.86
C ARG A 175 19.81 -5.68 8.98
N ASN A 176 21.06 -5.45 8.58
CA ASN A 176 21.73 -4.16 8.74
C ASN A 176 21.10 -3.08 7.86
N ILE A 177 20.87 -3.38 6.57
CA ILE A 177 20.24 -2.45 5.64
C ILE A 177 18.79 -2.15 6.03
N THR A 178 18.05 -3.14 6.52
CA THR A 178 16.68 -2.99 7.01
C THR A 178 16.64 -2.10 8.25
N THR A 179 17.52 -2.36 9.22
CA THR A 179 17.64 -1.56 10.45
C THR A 179 18.00 -0.11 10.14
N HIS A 180 18.93 0.11 9.20
CA HIS A 180 19.32 1.44 8.76
C HIS A 180 18.14 2.21 8.13
N ASN A 181 17.37 1.56 7.25
CA ASN A 181 16.21 2.20 6.63
C ASN A 181 15.11 2.48 7.66
N LEU A 182 14.85 1.58 8.61
CA LEU A 182 13.89 1.80 9.71
C LEU A 182 14.27 3.01 10.56
N PHE A 183 15.55 3.15 10.92
CA PHE A 183 16.02 4.32 11.66
C PHE A 183 15.87 5.62 10.88
N ARG A 184 16.18 5.61 9.57
CA ARG A 184 15.96 6.77 8.69
C ARG A 184 14.49 7.14 8.57
N ALA A 185 13.60 6.15 8.59
CA ALA A 185 12.15 6.34 8.56
C ALA A 185 11.56 6.77 9.93
N GLY A 186 12.38 6.85 10.98
CA GLY A 186 11.97 7.32 12.30
C GLY A 186 11.51 6.21 13.26
N TYR A 187 11.58 4.93 12.88
CA TYR A 187 11.28 3.82 13.76
C TYR A 187 12.47 3.52 14.68
N LYS A 188 12.21 3.40 15.98
CA LYS A 188 13.20 3.11 17.03
C LYS A 188 12.52 2.37 18.18
N GLY A 189 13.27 1.58 18.93
CA GLY A 189 12.79 1.02 20.21
C GLY A 189 11.90 -0.23 20.08
N TRP A 190 12.00 -0.97 18.97
CA TRP A 190 11.40 -2.31 18.90
C TRP A 190 12.11 -3.28 19.85
N ASP A 191 11.37 -4.23 20.42
CA ASP A 191 11.89 -5.26 21.32
C ASP A 191 12.46 -6.47 20.55
N GLY A 192 12.07 -6.66 19.29
CA GLY A 192 12.64 -7.69 18.44
C GLY A 192 12.45 -7.40 16.95
N LEU A 193 13.48 -7.73 16.17
CA LEU A 193 13.44 -7.72 14.71
C LEU A 193 13.74 -9.14 14.24
N ILE A 194 12.73 -9.78 13.66
CA ILE A 194 12.70 -11.20 13.26
C ILE A 194 12.73 -11.23 11.73
N LEU A 195 13.82 -11.77 11.17
CA LEU A 195 14.02 -12.01 9.75
C LEU A 195 14.10 -13.53 9.51
N ARG A 196 14.08 -13.95 8.25
CA ARG A 196 14.28 -15.37 7.90
C ARG A 196 15.72 -15.76 8.10
N GLY A 197 15.94 -16.75 8.96
CA GLY A 197 17.25 -17.38 9.11
C GLY A 197 17.69 -18.09 7.83
N VAL A 198 18.97 -18.47 7.77
CA VAL A 198 19.55 -19.18 6.62
C VAL A 198 18.77 -20.44 6.25
N ASN A 199 18.28 -21.19 7.24
CA ASN A 199 17.51 -22.43 7.01
C ASN A 199 16.02 -22.17 6.68
N GLU A 200 15.60 -20.91 6.68
CA GLU A 200 14.21 -20.48 6.47
C GLU A 200 14.05 -19.70 5.15
N GLN A 201 15.16 -19.50 4.43
CA GLN A 201 15.17 -18.84 3.13
C GLN A 201 14.24 -19.58 2.15
N GLY A 202 13.44 -18.82 1.42
CA GLY A 202 12.46 -19.37 0.47
C GLY A 202 11.21 -20.01 1.08
N SER A 203 11.07 -20.08 2.42
CA SER A 203 9.83 -20.55 3.06
C SER A 203 8.61 -19.71 2.65
N ALA A 204 7.41 -20.28 2.64
CA ALA A 204 6.19 -19.49 2.39
C ALA A 204 5.91 -18.56 3.59
N ALA A 205 5.46 -17.33 3.33
CA ALA A 205 5.25 -16.37 4.42
C ALA A 205 4.14 -16.84 5.38
N GLY A 206 3.07 -17.44 4.84
CA GLY A 206 1.99 -18.03 5.63
C GLY A 206 2.36 -19.30 6.39
N VAL A 207 3.60 -19.79 6.27
CA VAL A 207 4.16 -20.85 7.13
C VAL A 207 5.11 -20.23 8.15
N TYR A 208 6.11 -19.48 7.65
CA TYR A 208 7.14 -18.86 8.46
C TYR A 208 6.59 -17.89 9.51
N LYS A 209 5.70 -16.96 9.12
CA LYS A 209 5.23 -15.91 10.04
C LYS A 209 4.40 -16.49 11.19
N PRO A 210 3.43 -17.39 10.98
CA PRO A 210 2.74 -18.06 12.08
C PRO A 210 3.67 -18.81 13.04
N GLU A 211 4.71 -19.49 12.53
CA GLU A 211 5.70 -20.17 13.37
C GLU A 211 6.43 -19.20 14.29
N LYS A 212 6.89 -18.05 13.74
CA LYS A 212 7.54 -17.00 14.53
C LYS A 212 6.63 -16.32 15.54
N ARG A 213 5.34 -16.14 15.22
CA ARG A 213 4.35 -15.71 16.23
C ARG A 213 4.22 -16.74 17.35
N GLY A 214 4.22 -18.03 17.01
CA GLY A 214 4.21 -19.12 17.99
C GLY A 214 5.41 -19.12 18.92
N GLU A 215 6.62 -18.81 18.42
CA GLU A 215 7.80 -18.63 19.26
C GLU A 215 7.64 -17.49 20.28
N LEU A 216 7.02 -16.38 19.89
CA LEU A 216 6.72 -15.27 20.81
C LEU A 216 5.70 -15.69 21.88
N VAL A 217 4.64 -16.39 21.49
CA VAL A 217 3.64 -16.91 22.43
C VAL A 217 4.28 -17.89 23.43
N LYS A 218 5.14 -18.81 22.96
CA LYS A 218 5.90 -19.72 23.82
C LYS A 218 6.84 -19.00 24.80
N LYS A 219 7.35 -17.81 24.43
CA LYS A 219 8.11 -16.91 25.32
C LYS A 219 7.23 -16.12 26.30
N GLY A 220 5.92 -16.38 26.30
CA GLY A 220 4.93 -15.79 27.20
C GLY A 220 4.34 -14.46 26.73
N TYR A 221 4.60 -14.02 25.50
CA TYR A 221 4.01 -12.78 24.99
C TYR A 221 2.52 -12.96 24.66
N ARG A 222 1.72 -11.97 25.02
CA ARG A 222 0.32 -11.81 24.63
C ARG A 222 0.26 -10.93 23.41
N LEU A 223 -0.06 -11.53 22.27
CA LEU A 223 -0.16 -10.81 21.00
C LEU A 223 -1.53 -10.13 20.92
N TRP A 224 -1.59 -8.83 21.23
CA TRP A 224 -2.85 -8.08 21.17
C TRP A 224 -3.22 -7.68 19.75
N GLY A 225 -2.22 -7.28 18.96
CA GLY A 225 -2.45 -6.98 17.56
C GLY A 225 -1.32 -7.38 16.63
N SER A 226 -1.70 -7.65 15.39
CA SER A 226 -0.78 -7.85 14.26
C SER A 226 -1.17 -6.90 13.13
N VAL A 227 -0.20 -6.24 12.53
CA VAL A 227 -0.39 -5.30 11.41
C VAL A 227 0.46 -5.75 10.24
N GLY A 228 -0.16 -5.84 9.07
CA GLY A 228 0.50 -6.29 7.85
C GLY A 228 -0.30 -5.93 6.61
N ASP A 229 0.37 -5.90 5.46
CA ASP A 229 -0.23 -5.60 4.17
C ASP A 229 -0.64 -6.88 3.42
N GLN A 230 -0.32 -8.07 3.95
CA GLN A 230 -0.70 -9.37 3.40
C GLN A 230 -1.49 -10.18 4.42
N TRP A 231 -2.37 -11.06 3.93
CA TRP A 231 -3.08 -11.99 4.81
C TRP A 231 -2.13 -13.02 5.46
N SER A 232 -1.00 -13.33 4.82
CA SER A 232 0.05 -14.19 5.36
C SER A 232 0.74 -13.62 6.61
N ASP A 233 0.67 -12.30 6.83
CA ASP A 233 1.18 -11.65 8.05
C ASP A 233 0.26 -11.86 9.26
N LEU A 234 -1.02 -12.09 8.98
CA LEU A 234 -2.11 -11.90 9.91
C LEU A 234 -2.79 -13.20 10.31
N SER A 235 -2.81 -14.18 9.41
CA SER A 235 -3.59 -15.40 9.56
C SER A 235 -2.72 -16.62 9.89
N GLY A 236 -3.38 -17.70 10.31
CA GLY A 236 -2.74 -18.99 10.63
C GLY A 236 -2.58 -19.23 12.13
N PRO A 237 -1.87 -20.27 12.59
CA PRO A 237 -1.67 -20.49 14.01
C PRO A 237 -1.09 -19.26 14.73
N TYR A 238 -1.44 -19.12 16.01
CA TYR A 238 -0.97 -18.02 16.86
C TYR A 238 -1.31 -16.62 16.28
N GLU A 239 -2.53 -16.44 15.78
CA GLU A 239 -3.04 -15.10 15.46
C GLU A 239 -3.02 -14.21 16.70
N ALA A 240 -2.80 -12.91 16.49
CA ALA A 240 -3.00 -11.94 17.55
C ALA A 240 -4.50 -11.85 17.89
N SER A 241 -4.82 -11.27 19.04
CA SER A 241 -6.21 -11.03 19.46
C SER A 241 -6.99 -10.21 18.43
N ARG A 242 -6.31 -9.36 17.65
CA ARG A 242 -6.88 -8.69 16.49
C ARG A 242 -5.86 -8.45 15.37
N SER A 243 -6.24 -8.81 14.15
CA SER A 243 -5.44 -8.55 12.95
C SER A 243 -5.91 -7.28 12.23
N PHE A 244 -4.97 -6.49 11.71
CA PHE A 244 -5.22 -5.24 11.00
C PHE A 244 -4.51 -5.26 9.64
N LYS A 245 -5.32 -5.41 8.58
CA LYS A 245 -4.86 -5.44 7.19
C LYS A 245 -4.70 -4.02 6.64
N LEU A 246 -3.48 -3.68 6.21
CA LEU A 246 -3.22 -2.51 5.38
C LEU A 246 -3.43 -2.87 3.90
N PRO A 247 -3.87 -1.92 3.05
CA PRO A 247 -4.10 -2.22 1.65
C PRO A 247 -2.78 -2.44 0.91
N ASN A 248 -2.75 -3.43 0.02
CA ASN A 248 -1.66 -3.57 -0.95
C ASN A 248 -2.14 -4.28 -2.22
N PRO A 249 -2.43 -3.52 -3.28
CA PRO A 249 -2.80 -4.07 -4.58
C PRO A 249 -1.61 -4.33 -5.52
N MET A 250 -0.37 -4.06 -5.11
CA MET A 250 0.80 -4.14 -6.01
C MET A 250 1.35 -5.56 -6.12
N TYR A 251 1.21 -6.37 -5.07
CA TYR A 251 1.66 -7.77 -5.08
C TYR A 251 0.88 -8.64 -4.08
N TYR A 252 1.07 -9.94 -4.18
CA TYR A 252 0.47 -10.93 -3.29
C TYR A 252 1.52 -11.90 -2.76
N ILE A 253 1.49 -12.14 -1.44
CA ILE A 253 2.36 -13.12 -0.78
C ILE A 253 1.50 -14.08 0.05
N SER A 254 1.66 -15.38 -0.21
CA SER A 254 1.01 -16.47 0.55
C SER A 254 1.87 -17.00 1.68
#